data_AF-A0A958EJF7-F1
#
_entry.id   AF-A0A958EJF7-F1
#
_cell.length_a   1.000
_cell.length_b   1.000
_cell.length_c   1.000
_cell.angle_alpha   90.00
_cell.angle_beta   90.00
_cell.angle_gamma   90.00
#
_symmetry.space_group_name_H-M   'P 1'
#
loop_
_entity.id
_entity.type
_entity.pdbx_description
1 polymer ?
#
loop_
_entity_poly.entity_id
_entity_poly.type
_entity_poly.pdbx_seq_one_letter_code
_entity_poly.pdbx_strand_id
1 'polypeptide(L)' 'PYQEIADKIGQYASSKQQVIKLYCSVGGRSSIAASTLIEMGYFNVSNEGGYEDILVKRKQVKSGN' A
#
# COMPACT_ATOMS: atom_id res chain seq x y z
N PRO A 1 4.98 -11.10 -2.75
CA PRO A 1 6.16 -10.37 -3.25
C PRO A 1 5.70 -9.21 -4.13
N TYR A 2 6.44 -8.09 -4.25
CA TYR A 2 5.99 -6.98 -5.12
C TYR A 2 5.93 -7.37 -6.60
N GLN A 3 6.76 -8.34 -7.02
CA GLN A 3 6.83 -8.83 -8.40
C GLN A 3 5.52 -9.43 -8.90
N GLU A 4 4.69 -9.99 -8.00
CA GLU A 4 3.43 -10.61 -8.35
C GLU A 4 2.23 -9.64 -8.25
N ILE A 5 2.47 -8.38 -7.87
CA ILE A 5 1.36 -7.47 -7.57
C ILE A 5 0.54 -7.15 -8.82
N ALA A 6 1.19 -7.02 -9.98
CA ALA A 6 0.52 -6.75 -11.24
C ALA A 6 -0.46 -7.86 -11.61
N ASP A 7 -0.07 -9.11 -11.40
CA ASP A 7 -0.88 -10.28 -11.77
C ASP A 7 -2.00 -10.55 -10.76
N LYS A 8 -1.76 -10.25 -9.48
CA LYS A 8 -2.69 -10.60 -8.39
C LYS A 8 -3.64 -9.48 -8.00
N ILE A 9 -3.32 -8.21 -8.28
CA ILE A 9 -4.09 -7.09 -7.75
C ILE A 9 -5.55 -7.11 -8.20
N GLY A 10 -5.86 -7.62 -9.41
CA GLY A 10 -7.23 -7.73 -9.91
C GLY A 10 -8.13 -8.63 -9.05
N GLN A 11 -7.55 -9.56 -8.28
CA GLN A 11 -8.28 -10.42 -7.35
C GLN A 11 -8.69 -9.69 -6.06
N TYR A 12 -8.02 -8.59 -5.71
CA TYR A 12 -8.22 -7.84 -4.47
C TYR A 12 -8.83 -6.45 -4.69
N ALA A 13 -8.50 -5.83 -5.82
CA ALA A 13 -8.96 -4.51 -6.21
C ALA A 13 -9.43 -4.53 -7.65
N SER A 14 -10.71 -4.84 -7.84
CA SER A 14 -11.35 -4.90 -9.15
C SER A 14 -11.52 -3.51 -9.78
N SER A 15 -11.64 -2.46 -8.97
CA SER A 15 -11.75 -1.07 -9.45
C SER A 15 -10.42 -0.32 -9.32
N LYS A 16 -10.10 0.50 -10.33
CA LYS A 16 -8.94 1.41 -10.31
C LYS A 16 -9.08 2.58 -9.31
N GLN A 17 -10.31 2.85 -8.86
CA GLN A 17 -10.65 3.83 -7.83
C GLN A 17 -10.43 3.33 -6.42
N GLN A 18 -10.22 2.03 -6.22
CA GLN A 18 -10.12 1.48 -4.88
C GLN A 18 -8.91 2.06 -4.15
N VAL A 19 -9.09 2.40 -2.88
CA VAL A 19 -8.00 2.90 -2.04
C VAL A 19 -7.09 1.73 -1.68
N ILE A 20 -5.84 1.78 -2.13
CA ILE A 20 -4.84 0.75 -1.90
C ILE A 20 -3.73 1.35 -1.03
N LYS A 21 -3.61 0.83 0.19
CA LYS A 21 -2.55 1.23 1.13
C LYS A 21 -1.51 0.12 1.20
N LEU A 22 -0.30 0.40 0.74
CA LEU A 22 0.80 -0.55 0.68
C LEU A 22 1.76 -0.32 1.83
N TYR A 23 2.32 -1.41 2.35
CA TYR A 23 3.38 -1.37 3.33
C TYR A 23 4.32 -2.55 3.18
N CYS A 24 5.51 -2.39 3.73
CA CYS A 24 6.54 -3.42 3.76
C CYS A 24 7.22 -3.39 5.13
N SER A 25 8.14 -4.32 5.41
CA SER A 25 8.97 -4.29 6.62
C SER A 25 9.66 -2.93 6.83
N VAL A 26 10.28 -2.39 5.78
CA VAL A 26 11.03 -1.10 5.80
C VAL A 26 10.59 -0.09 4.73
N GLY A 27 9.45 -0.30 4.06
CA GLY A 27 8.91 0.64 3.06
C GLY A 27 9.47 0.57 1.62
N GLY A 28 10.63 -0.06 1.40
CA GLY A 28 11.25 -0.12 0.05
C GLY A 28 10.42 -0.88 -0.99
N ARG A 29 9.93 -2.10 -0.65
CA ARG A 29 9.13 -2.91 -1.59
C ARG A 29 7.75 -2.33 -1.85
N SER A 30 7.16 -1.64 -0.88
CA SER A 30 5.88 -0.96 -1.06
C SER A 30 5.99 0.23 -2.00
N SER A 31 7.16 0.87 -2.08
CA SER A 31 7.41 1.92 -3.08
C SER A 31 7.35 1.36 -4.51
N ILE A 32 8.05 0.25 -4.76
CA ILE A 32 8.06 -0.39 -6.09
C ILE A 32 6.64 -0.85 -6.47
N ALA A 33 5.96 -1.52 -5.54
CA ALA A 33 4.59 -1.95 -5.74
C ALA A 33 3.64 -0.77 -6.03
N ALA A 34 3.79 0.37 -5.34
CA ALA A 34 2.97 1.54 -5.57
C ALA A 34 3.15 2.10 -6.98
N SER A 35 4.39 2.23 -7.45
CA SER A 35 4.71 2.66 -8.82
C SER A 35 4.08 1.73 -9.86
N THR A 36 4.21 0.42 -9.69
CA THR A 36 3.58 -0.56 -10.60
C THR A 36 2.06 -0.39 -10.65
N LEU A 37 1.39 -0.19 -9.51
CA LEU A 37 -0.06 0.00 -9.49
C LEU A 37 -0.50 1.31 -10.16
N ILE A 38 0.28 2.38 -9.98
CA ILE A 38 0.03 3.66 -10.66
C ILE A 38 0.16 3.50 -12.17
N GLU A 39 1.21 2.82 -12.64
CA GLU A 39 1.39 2.49 -14.07
C GLU A 39 0.25 1.65 -14.63
N MET A 40 -0.34 0.77 -13.81
CA MET A 40 -1.54 0.00 -14.15
C MET A 40 -2.85 0.80 -14.07
N GLY A 41 -2.80 2.10 -13.77
CA GLY A 41 -3.94 3.01 -13.72
C GLY A 41 -4.68 3.08 -12.39
N TYR A 42 -4.15 2.47 -11.31
CA TYR A 42 -4.69 2.71 -9.97
C TYR A 42 -4.24 4.08 -9.48
N PHE A 43 -5.18 4.95 -9.16
CA PHE A 43 -4.87 6.34 -8.82
C PHE A 43 -4.96 6.64 -7.32
N ASN A 44 -5.57 5.75 -6.54
CA ASN A 44 -5.70 5.88 -5.09
C ASN A 44 -4.72 4.95 -4.35
N VAL A 45 -3.42 5.05 -4.66
CA VAL A 45 -2.37 4.19 -4.08
C VAL A 45 -1.49 5.00 -3.13
N SER A 46 -1.32 4.55 -1.88
CA SER A 46 -0.41 5.15 -0.90
C SER A 46 0.63 4.15 -0.37
N ASN A 47 1.85 4.63 -0.14
CA ASN A 47 2.89 3.90 0.59
C ASN A 47 2.88 4.36 2.05
N GLU A 48 2.46 3.48 2.96
CA GLU A 48 2.40 3.76 4.39
C GLU A 48 3.73 3.54 5.12
N GLY A 49 4.78 3.12 4.39
CA GLY A 49 6.13 2.94 4.91
C GLY A 49 6.39 1.53 5.46
N GLY A 50 7.19 1.49 6.52
CA GLY A 50 7.53 0.30 7.28
C GLY A 50 6.36 -0.24 8.10
N TYR A 51 6.43 -1.52 8.48
CA TYR A 51 5.44 -2.11 9.37
C TYR A 51 5.45 -1.42 10.74
N GLU A 52 6.64 -1.05 11.23
CA GLU A 52 6.81 -0.29 12.47
C GLU A 52 6.18 1.11 12.38
N ASP A 53 6.29 1.78 11.23
CA ASP A 53 5.66 3.09 11.00
C ASP A 53 4.13 3.00 11.14
N ILE A 54 3.53 1.92 10.63
CA ILE A 54 2.10 1.66 10.78
C ILE A 54 1.74 1.41 12.25
N LEU A 55 2.54 0.63 12.97
CA LEU A 55 2.29 0.36 14.39
C LEU A 55 2.34 1.64 15.23
N VAL A 56 3.28 2.54 14.92
CA VAL A 56 3.37 3.87 15.56
C VAL A 56 2.16 4.73 15.21
N LYS A 57 1.80 4.83 13.92
CA LYS A 57 0.60 5.58 13.48
C LYS A 57 -0.67 5.07 14.15
N ARG A 58 -0.84 3.75 14.27
CA ARG A 58 -2.01 3.14 14.91
C ARG A 58 -2.14 3.51 16.40
N LYS A 59 -1.01 3.64 17.11
CA LYS A 59 -1.01 4.08 18.52
C LYS A 59 -1.40 5.55 18.66
N GLN A 60 -0.93 6.42 17.76
CA GLN A 60 -1.28 7.85 17.78
C GLN A 60 -2.78 8.08 17.54
N VAL A 61 -3.39 7.35 16.60
CA VAL A 61 -4.85 7.42 16.35
C VAL A 61 -5.66 6.98 17.56
N LYS A 62 -5.16 6.05 18.38
CA LYS A 62 -5.86 5.56 19.58
C LYS A 62 -5.75 6.48 20.80
N SER A 63 -4.81 7.42 20.83
CA SER A 63 -4.59 8.33 21.97
C SER A 63 -5.18 9.72 21.78
N GLY A 64 -5.75 10.00 20.60
CA GLY A 64 -6.33 11.30 20.25
C GLY A 64 -7.84 11.22 19.96
N ASN A 65 -8.61 10.53 20.81
CA ASN A 65 -10.07 10.56 20.78
C ASN A 65 -10.63 10.54 22.21
#